data_AF-T0SXT7-F1
#
_entry.id   AF-T0SXT7-F1
#
_cell.length_a   1.000
_cell.length_b   1.000
_cell.length_c   1.000
_cell.angle_alpha   90.00
_cell.angle_beta   90.00
_cell.angle_gamma   90.00
#
_symmetry.space_group_name_H-M   'P 1'
#
loop_
_entity.id
_entity.type
_entity.pdbx_description
1 polymer ?
#
loop_
_entity_poly.entity_id
_entity_poly.type
_entity_poly.pdbx_seq_one_letter_code
_entity_poly.pdbx_strand_id
1 'polypeptide(L)'
;MKLNVFDYACITTFLKDLLESKKAKNANFSLRSWSKYLGYNSPTYLSLCTRGLAQCNPIFIRRLFEKEEFSEQEKVYLTFLFLKNQCQDSEGLYIDDLSAKVKQAILEN
;
A
#
# COMPACT_ATOMS: atom_id res chain seq x y z
N MET A 1 -9.73 -17.50 -0.66
CA MET A 1 -8.36 -17.56 -1.23
C MET A 1 -7.47 -16.63 -0.42
N LYS A 2 -6.28 -17.07 0.00
CA LYS A 2 -5.28 -16.19 0.64
C LYS A 2 -4.49 -15.53 -0.49
N LEU A 3 -4.42 -14.20 -0.50
CA LEU A 3 -3.61 -13.47 -1.47
C LEU A 3 -2.14 -13.75 -1.18
N ASN A 4 -1.36 -13.98 -2.23
CA ASN A 4 0.09 -14.04 -2.13
C ASN A 4 0.67 -12.70 -2.53
N VAL A 5 1.31 -12.01 -1.57
CA VAL A 5 1.85 -10.67 -1.76
C VAL A 5 2.92 -10.63 -2.86
N PHE A 6 3.67 -11.72 -3.04
CA PHE A 6 4.79 -11.79 -4.00
C PHE A 6 4.36 -11.86 -5.48
N ASP A 7 3.06 -12.04 -5.74
CA ASP A 7 2.53 -12.10 -7.12
C ASP A 7 2.32 -10.69 -7.72
N TYR A 8 2.53 -9.63 -6.94
CA TYR A 8 2.18 -8.26 -7.33
C TYR A 8 3.40 -7.43 -7.71
N ALA A 9 3.39 -6.86 -8.91
CA ALA A 9 4.45 -5.95 -9.37
C ALA A 9 4.25 -4.47 -8.98
N CYS A 10 3.04 -4.12 -8.49
CA CYS A 10 2.68 -2.77 -8.05
C CYS A 10 1.76 -2.81 -6.82
N ILE A 11 1.92 -1.84 -5.92
CA ILE A 11 1.18 -1.78 -4.66
C ILE A 11 -0.31 -1.48 -4.86
N THR A 12 -0.68 -0.69 -5.87
CA THR A 12 -2.06 -0.33 -6.15
C THR A 12 -2.91 -1.56 -6.48
N THR A 13 -2.41 -2.46 -7.35
CA THR A 13 -3.10 -3.70 -7.69
C THR A 13 -3.27 -4.59 -6.46
N PHE A 14 -2.22 -4.70 -5.64
CA PHE A 14 -2.31 -5.42 -4.38
C PHE A 14 -3.39 -4.87 -3.44
N LEU A 15 -3.45 -3.54 -3.26
CA LEU A 15 -4.45 -2.92 -2.38
C LEU A 15 -5.89 -3.10 -2.88
N LYS A 16 -6.08 -3.07 -4.21
CA LYS A 16 -7.37 -3.32 -4.83
C LYS A 16 -7.82 -4.76 -4.57
N ASP A 17 -6.96 -5.74 -4.82
CA ASP A 17 -7.29 -7.15 -4.63
C ASP A 17 -7.42 -7.51 -3.15
N LEU A 18 -6.65 -6.86 -2.27
CA LEU A 18 -6.81 -6.96 -0.83
C LEU A 18 -8.21 -6.51 -0.39
N LEU A 19 -8.70 -5.38 -0.89
CA LEU A 19 -10.07 -4.91 -0.62
C LEU A 19 -11.11 -5.91 -1.11
N GLU A 20 -10.99 -6.39 -2.35
CA GLU A 20 -11.93 -7.37 -2.91
C GLU A 20 -11.90 -8.69 -2.14
N SER A 21 -10.72 -9.15 -1.70
CA SER A 21 -10.61 -10.35 -0.88
C SER A 21 -11.33 -10.21 0.48
N LYS A 22 -11.32 -9.00 1.06
CA LYS A 22 -12.03 -8.71 2.30
C LYS A 22 -13.54 -8.63 2.08
N LYS A 23 -13.99 -8.04 0.97
CA LYS A 23 -15.40 -8.05 0.55
C LYS A 23 -15.92 -9.46 0.31
N ALA A 24 -15.11 -10.33 -0.31
CA ALA A 24 -15.48 -11.71 -0.55
C ALA A 24 -15.65 -12.51 0.77
N LYS A 25 -14.89 -12.17 1.82
CA LYS A 25 -15.04 -12.76 3.16
C LYS A 25 -16.19 -12.17 3.97
N ASN A 26 -16.50 -10.89 3.76
CA ASN A 26 -17.55 -10.17 4.46
C ASN A 26 -18.20 -9.17 3.49
N ALA A 27 -19.42 -9.48 3.03
CA ALA A 27 -20.15 -8.65 2.06
C ALA A 27 -20.44 -7.21 2.58
N ASN A 28 -20.47 -7.01 3.91
CA ASN A 28 -20.63 -5.69 4.50
C ASN A 28 -19.31 -4.91 4.58
N PHE A 29 -18.19 -5.55 4.26
CA PHE A 29 -16.91 -4.86 4.16
C PHE A 29 -16.95 -3.90 2.97
N SER A 30 -16.59 -2.65 3.25
CA SER A 30 -16.58 -1.56 2.29
C SER A 30 -15.31 -0.74 2.42
N LEU A 31 -15.02 0.08 1.41
CA LEU A 31 -13.91 1.03 1.47
C LEU A 31 -14.00 1.95 2.71
N ARG A 32 -15.22 2.34 3.10
CA ARG A 32 -15.47 3.13 4.32
C ARG A 32 -15.09 2.34 5.58
N SER A 33 -15.50 1.08 5.67
CA SER A 33 -15.14 0.24 6.82
C SER A 33 -13.63 0.01 6.89
N TRP A 34 -12.96 -0.17 5.75
CA TRP A 34 -11.51 -0.38 5.70
C TRP A 34 -10.74 0.88 6.10
N SER A 35 -11.17 2.03 5.58
CA SER A 35 -10.65 3.34 5.99
C SER A 35 -10.73 3.52 7.51
N LYS A 36 -11.89 3.25 8.11
CA LYS A 36 -12.09 3.36 9.56
C LYS A 36 -11.19 2.38 10.32
N TYR A 37 -11.08 1.14 9.84
CA TYR A 37 -10.23 0.10 10.42
C TYR A 37 -8.74 0.50 10.44
N LEU A 38 -8.28 1.17 9.38
CA LEU A 38 -6.94 1.74 9.27
C LEU A 38 -6.79 3.11 9.99
N GLY A 39 -7.81 3.57 10.73
CA GLY A 39 -7.75 4.80 11.51
C GLY A 39 -7.86 6.10 10.69
N TYR A 40 -8.51 6.04 9.52
CA TYR A 40 -8.82 7.22 8.71
C TYR A 40 -10.29 7.63 8.85
N ASN A 41 -10.52 8.94 8.99
CA ASN A 41 -11.87 9.51 9.11
C ASN A 41 -12.63 9.55 7.78
N SER A 42 -11.92 9.58 6.64
CA SER A 42 -12.50 9.67 5.31
C SER A 42 -11.97 8.59 4.37
N PRO A 43 -12.83 7.88 3.62
CA PRO A 43 -12.43 6.87 2.66
C PRO A 43 -11.79 7.44 1.39
N THR A 44 -11.84 8.76 1.18
CA THR A 44 -11.37 9.40 -0.06
C THR A 44 -9.91 9.05 -0.34
N TYR A 45 -9.05 9.16 0.66
CA TYR A 45 -7.63 8.85 0.51
C TYR A 45 -7.39 7.40 0.04
N LEU A 46 -8.07 6.45 0.69
CA LEU A 46 -7.98 5.04 0.36
C LEU A 46 -8.55 4.74 -1.04
N SER A 47 -9.62 5.45 -1.43
CA SER A 47 -10.21 5.40 -2.79
C SER A 47 -9.18 5.81 -3.84
N LEU A 48 -8.47 6.91 -3.60
CA LEU A 48 -7.47 7.41 -4.53
C LEU A 48 -6.29 6.43 -4.64
N CYS A 49 -5.80 5.90 -3.52
CA CYS A 49 -4.70 4.92 -3.51
C CYS A 49 -5.06 3.62 -4.26
N THR A 50 -6.23 3.06 -3.98
CA THR A 50 -6.71 1.80 -4.63
C THR A 50 -7.02 1.96 -6.11
N ARG A 51 -7.27 3.19 -6.56
CA ARG A 51 -7.47 3.55 -7.98
C ARG A 51 -6.18 3.98 -8.68
N GLY A 52 -5.07 4.09 -7.96
CA GLY A 52 -3.80 4.60 -8.50
C GLY A 52 -3.82 6.10 -8.82
N LEU A 53 -4.79 6.85 -8.28
CA LEU A 53 -4.92 8.29 -8.49
C LEU A 53 -4.14 9.11 -7.45
N ALA A 54 -3.66 8.48 -6.38
CA ALA A 54 -2.75 9.06 -5.41
C ALA A 54 -1.73 8.02 -4.95
N GLN A 55 -0.53 8.48 -4.60
CA GLN A 55 0.47 7.64 -3.97
C GLN A 55 0.09 7.34 -2.50
N CYS A 56 0.42 6.12 -2.05
CA CYS A 56 0.39 5.79 -0.64
C CYS A 56 1.39 6.67 0.12
N ASN A 57 1.14 6.99 1.39
CA ASN A 57 2.07 7.70 2.25
C ASN A 57 2.66 6.73 3.30
N PRO A 58 3.78 7.08 3.95
CA PRO A 58 4.40 6.20 4.94
C PRO A 58 3.46 5.83 6.11
N ILE A 59 2.60 6.76 6.52
CA ILE A 59 1.62 6.55 7.60
C ILE A 59 0.62 5.46 7.22
N PHE A 60 0.17 5.43 5.97
CA PHE A 60 -0.73 4.43 5.44
C PHE A 60 -0.11 3.03 5.50
N ILE A 61 1.12 2.89 4.99
CA ILE A 61 1.84 1.61 5.00
C ILE A 61 2.05 1.10 6.42
N ARG A 62 2.46 1.99 7.33
CA ARG A 62 2.62 1.63 8.75
C ARG A 62 1.32 1.10 9.35
N ARG A 63 0.22 1.83 9.17
CA ARG A 63 -1.11 1.43 9.66
C ARG A 63 -1.60 0.13 9.01
N LEU A 64 -1.29 -0.08 7.74
CA LEU A 64 -1.60 -1.32 7.03
C LEU A 64 -0.87 -2.50 7.69
N PHE A 65 0.42 -2.37 7.98
CA PHE A 65 1.20 -3.41 8.66
C PHE A 65 0.83 -3.63 10.14
N GLU A 66 0.38 -2.58 10.83
CA GLU A 66 -0.11 -2.67 12.22
C GLU A 66 -1.45 -3.41 12.32
N LYS A 67 -2.30 -3.29 11.29
CA LYS A 67 -3.67 -3.80 11.31
C LYS A 67 -3.81 -5.13 10.59
N GLU A 68 -3.12 -5.31 9.48
CA GLU A 68 -3.19 -6.53 8.69
C GLU A 68 -2.13 -7.54 9.12
N GLU A 69 -2.45 -8.83 9.00
CA GLU A 69 -1.55 -9.91 9.34
C GLU A 69 -0.61 -10.22 8.16
N PHE A 70 0.56 -9.57 8.16
CA PHE A 70 1.66 -9.88 7.24
C PHE A 70 2.84 -10.46 8.00
N SER A 71 3.49 -11.44 7.40
CA SER A 71 4.83 -11.90 7.77
C SER A 71 5.88 -10.82 7.52
N GLU A 72 7.04 -10.94 8.16
CA GLU A 72 8.14 -9.98 7.98
C GLU A 72 8.62 -9.90 6.51
N GLN A 73 8.65 -11.04 5.82
CA GLN A 73 9.01 -11.10 4.40
C GLN A 73 8.02 -10.35 3.51
N GLU A 74 6.71 -10.50 3.79
CA GLU A 74 5.66 -9.77 3.08
C GLU A 74 5.75 -8.26 3.35
N LYS A 75 6.04 -7.84 4.59
CA LYS A 75 6.25 -6.43 4.94
C LYS A 75 7.42 -5.82 4.20
N VAL A 76 8.56 -6.53 4.11
CA VAL A 76 9.73 -6.09 3.34
C VAL A 76 9.37 -5.92 1.87
N TYR A 77 8.69 -6.90 1.27
CA TYR A 77 8.30 -6.83 -0.13
C TYR A 77 7.28 -5.72 -0.41
N LEU A 78 6.27 -5.55 0.44
CA LEU A 78 5.31 -4.43 0.35
C LEU A 78 5.99 -3.08 0.51
N THR A 79 7.02 -2.99 1.36
CA THR A 79 7.83 -1.77 1.49
C THR A 79 8.58 -1.48 0.20
N PHE A 80 9.13 -2.50 -0.46
CA PHE A 80 9.74 -2.35 -1.78
C PHE A 80 8.73 -1.85 -2.82
N LEU A 81 7.54 -2.47 -2.90
CA LEU A 81 6.49 -2.02 -3.84
C LEU A 81 6.04 -0.58 -3.54
N PHE A 82 5.97 -0.21 -2.26
CA PHE A 82 5.67 1.15 -1.84
C PHE A 82 6.74 2.13 -2.33
N LEU A 83 8.03 1.85 -2.06
CA LEU A 83 9.14 2.72 -2.47
C LEU A 83 9.21 2.85 -4.00
N LYS A 84 9.07 1.73 -4.73
CA LYS A 84 8.98 1.71 -6.19
C LYS A 84 7.85 2.61 -6.69
N ASN A 85 6.69 2.58 -6.03
CA ASN A 85 5.54 3.41 -6.40
C ASN A 85 5.74 4.92 -6.12
N GLN A 86 6.65 5.30 -5.22
CA GLN A 86 7.02 6.70 -4.99
C GLN A 86 7.93 7.25 -6.08
N CYS A 87 8.77 6.39 -6.67
CA CYS A 87 9.75 6.80 -7.66
C CYS A 87 9.19 6.65 -9.08
N GLN A 88 8.78 7.77 -9.68
CA GLN A 88 8.63 7.86 -11.15
C GLN A 88 10.03 7.63 -11.76
N ASP A 89 10.14 6.74 -12.74
CA ASP A 89 11.41 6.28 -13.35
C ASP A 89 12.37 5.54 -12.38
N SER A 90 11.90 4.41 -11.84
CA SER A 90 12.66 3.53 -10.95
C SER A 90 13.27 2.29 -11.64
N GLU A 91 13.19 2.19 -12.97
CA GLU A 91 13.81 1.07 -13.68
C GLU A 91 15.33 1.05 -13.48
N GLY A 92 15.85 -0.11 -13.06
CA GLY A 92 17.29 -0.32 -12.84
C GLY A 92 17.86 0.26 -11.54
N LEU A 93 17.05 0.88 -10.67
CA LEU A 93 17.52 1.40 -9.38
C LEU A 93 17.61 0.30 -8.32
N TYR A 94 18.68 0.35 -7.52
CA TYR A 94 18.81 -0.51 -6.35
C TYR A 94 17.91 -0.01 -5.20
N ILE A 95 17.60 -0.89 -4.25
CA ILE A 95 16.70 -0.59 -3.12
C ILE A 95 17.22 0.57 -2.26
N ASP A 96 18.53 0.64 -2.05
CA ASP A 96 19.15 1.71 -1.26
C ASP A 96 18.92 3.08 -1.93
N ASP A 97 19.03 3.15 -3.25
CA ASP A 97 18.78 4.37 -4.04
C ASP A 97 17.31 4.80 -3.98
N LEU A 98 16.39 3.83 -4.04
CA LEU A 98 14.95 4.10 -3.86
C LEU A 98 14.66 4.69 -2.48
N SER A 99 15.27 4.14 -1.43
CA SER A 99 15.07 4.62 -0.06
C SER A 99 15.55 6.06 0.13
N ALA A 100 16.67 6.43 -0.51
CA ALA A 100 17.22 7.77 -0.46
C ALA A 100 16.33 8.79 -1.20
N LYS A 101 15.86 8.45 -2.42
CA LYS A 101 14.93 9.30 -3.19
C LYS A 101 13.64 9.58 -2.43
N VAL A 102 13.08 8.58 -1.75
CA VAL A 102 11.85 8.77 -0.96
C VAL A 102 12.08 9.69 0.24
N LYS A 103 13.22 9.60 0.92
CA LYS A 103 13.56 10.53 2.01
C LYS A 103 13.63 11.98 1.52
N GLN A 104 14.23 12.19 0.35
CA GLN A 104 14.32 13.52 -0.26
C GLN A 104 12.94 14.07 -0.62
N ALA A 105 12.09 13.29 -1.27
CA ALA A 105 10.73 13.70 -1.65
C ALA A 105 9.81 14.02 -0.46
N ILE A 106 10.05 13.41 0.70
CA ILE A 106 9.32 13.69 1.95
C ILE A 106 9.78 14.99 2.62
N LEU A 107 11.05 15.38 2.47
CA LEU A 107 11.60 16.60 3.08
C LEU A 107 11.29 17.87 2.26
N GLU A 108 10.97 17.72 0.98
CA GLU A 108 10.67 18.82 0.06
C GLU A 108 9.16 19.19 0.02
N ASN A 109 8.30 18.47 0.74
CA ASN A 109 6.85 18.73 0.91
C ASN A 109 6.49 19.06 2.35
#